data_AF-A0A392VD99-F1
#
_entry.id   AF-A0A392VD99-F1
#
_cell.length_a   1.000
_cell.length_b   1.000
_cell.length_c   1.000
_cell.angle_alpha   90.00
_cell.angle_beta   90.00
_cell.angle_gamma   90.00
#
_symmetry.space_group_name_H-M   'P 1'
#
loop_
_entity.id
_entity.type
_entity.pdbx_description
1 polymer ?
#
loop_
_entity_poly.entity_id
_entity_poly.type
_entity_poly.pdbx_seq_one_letter_code
_entity_poly.pdbx_strand_id
1 'polypeptide(L)' 'MLIPKLAETYIEQIVRLHGIPSSIVSDRDPRFTSRFWEILQEALGTKLRMSSAYHPQTDG' A
#
# COMPACT_ATOMS: atom_id res chain seq x y z
N MET A 1 -12.67 7.18 -9.38
CA MET A 1 -11.36 7.87 -9.34
C MET A 1 -10.47 7.24 -10.40
N LEU A 2 -9.80 8.02 -11.25
CA LEU A 2 -8.91 7.47 -12.27
C LEU A 2 -7.64 6.91 -11.61
N ILE A 3 -7.15 5.76 -12.09
CA ILE A 3 -5.98 5.05 -11.53
C ILE A 3 -4.72 5.94 -11.42
N PRO A 4 -4.35 6.76 -12.43
CA PRO A 4 -3.22 7.67 -12.31
C PRO A 4 -3.36 8.67 -11.14
N LYS A 5 -4.59 9.16 -10.92
CA LYS A 5 -4.84 10.14 -9.85
C LYS A 5 -4.66 9.54 -8.46
N LEU A 6 -4.93 8.24 -8.29
CA LEU A 6 -4.72 7.55 -7.02
C LEU A 6 -3.24 7.42 -6.69
N ALA A 7 -2.41 7.08 -7.68
CA ALA A 7 -0.96 7.02 -7.51
C ALA A 7 -0.37 8.40 -7.16
N GLU A 8 -0.76 9.46 -7.90
CA GLU A 8 -0.37 10.83 -7.59
C GLU A 8 -0.74 11.23 -6.16
N THR A 9 -1.99 10.96 -5.77
CA THR A 9 -2.49 11.32 -4.43
C THR A 9 -1.70 10.57 -3.35
N TYR A 10 -1.44 9.27 -3.54
CA TYR A 10 -0.64 8.49 -2.60
C TYR A 10 0.78 9.04 -2.45
N ILE A 11 1.42 9.40 -3.57
CA ILE A 11 2.77 9.97 -3.55
C ILE A 11 2.78 11.34 -2.85
N GLU A 12 1.86 12.22 -3.20
CA GLU A 12 1.79 13.58 -2.65
C GLU A 12 1.42 13.61 -1.16
N GLN A 13 0.55 12.70 -0.72
CA GLN A 13 0.02 12.74 0.64
C GLN A 13 0.79 11.82 1.59
N ILE A 14 1.29 10.68 1.12
CA ILE A 14 1.94 9.68 1.99
C ILE A 14 3.45 9.68 1.75
N VAL A 15 3.90 9.41 0.53
CA VAL A 15 5.34 9.26 0.23
C VAL A 15 6.10 10.55 0.45
N ARG A 16 5.53 11.71 0.10
CA ARG A 16 6.16 13.02 0.33
C ARG A 16 6.45 13.28 1.81
N LEU A 17 5.58 12.81 2.71
CA LEU A 17 5.70 13.07 4.15
C LEU A 17 6.59 12.03 4.85
N HIS A 18 6.58 10.78 4.39
CA HIS A 18 7.21 9.66 5.10
C HIS A 18 8.39 9.03 4.35
N GLY A 19 8.64 9.47 3.12
CA GLY A 19 9.53 8.79 2.19
C GLY A 19 8.93 7.49 1.66
N ILE A 20 9.72 6.77 0.88
CA ILE A 20 9.38 5.43 0.40
C ILE A 20 9.78 4.42 1.49
N PRO A 21 8.84 3.69 2.09
CA PRO A 21 9.16 2.68 3.09
C PRO A 21 9.82 1.46 2.43
N SER A 22 10.73 0.80 3.15
CA SER A 22 11.32 -0.46 2.68
C SER A 22 10.31 -1.62 2.65
N SER A 23 9.29 -1.58 3.50
CA SER A 23 8.18 -2.54 3.49
C SER A 23 6.91 -1.97 4.11
N ILE A 24 5.75 -2.48 3.68
CA ILE A 24 4.42 -2.17 4.24
C ILE A 24 3.72 -3.48 4.60
N VAL A 25 3.06 -3.50 5.76
CA VAL A 25 2.09 -4.54 6.12
C VAL A 25 0.70 -3.96 5.88
N SER A 26 -0.09 -4.62 5.05
CA SER A 26 -1.48 -4.27 4.76
C SER A 26 -2.40 -5.41 5.19
N ASP A 27 -3.65 -5.11 5.55
CA ASP A 27 -4.67 -6.13 5.72
C ASP A 27 -5.09 -6.72 4.36
N ARG A 28 -6.04 -7.68 4.38
CA ARG A 28 -6.58 -8.30 3.16
C ARG A 28 -7.75 -7.53 2.54
N ASP A 29 -7.91 -6.24 2.84
CA ASP A 29 -8.91 -5.44 2.15
C ASP A 29 -8.66 -5.46 0.63
N PRO A 30 -9.70 -5.61 -0.21
CA PRO A 30 -9.58 -5.66 -1.67
C PRO A 30 -8.80 -4.49 -2.28
N ARG A 31 -8.75 -3.34 -1.61
CA ARG A 31 -7.93 -2.18 -2.02
C ARG A 31 -6.44 -2.51 -1.99
N PHE A 32 -5.97 -3.22 -0.98
CA PHE A 32 -4.56 -3.59 -0.80
C PHE A 32 -4.21 -4.93 -1.45
N THR A 33 -5.19 -5.78 -1.76
CA THR A 33 -4.96 -6.95 -2.63
C THR A 33 -5.20 -6.63 -4.10
N SER A 34 -5.43 -5.37 -4.46
CA SER A 34 -5.67 -4.96 -5.84
C SER A 34 -4.37 -5.01 -6.66
N ARG A 35 -4.49 -5.36 -7.95
CA ARG A 35 -3.36 -5.35 -8.88
C ARG A 35 -2.68 -3.99 -8.98
N PHE A 36 -3.46 -2.91 -8.83
CA PHE A 36 -2.93 -1.55 -8.78
C PHE A 36 -1.98 -1.36 -7.60
N TRP A 37 -2.39 -1.76 -6.39
CA TRP A 37 -1.57 -1.59 -5.19
C TRP A 37 -0.29 -2.43 -5.25
N GLU A 38 -0.38 -3.67 -5.73
CA GLU A 38 0.78 -4.52 -5.96
C GLU A 38 1.81 -3.85 -6.89
N ILE A 39 1.37 -3.41 -8.08
CA ILE A 39 2.25 -2.78 -9.08
C ILE A 39 2.81 -1.46 -8.56
N LEU A 40 2.00 -0.66 -7.86
CA LEU A 40 2.46 0.61 -7.30
C LEU A 40 3.60 0.39 -6.30
N GLN A 41 3.45 -0.57 -5.39
CA GLN A 41 4.48 -0.85 -4.39
C GLN A 41 5.72 -1.49 -5.00
N GLU A 42 5.56 -2.37 -5.99
CA GLU A 42 6.68 -2.90 -6.78
C GLU A 42 7.47 -1.78 -7.46
N ALA A 43 6.79 -0.84 -8.11
CA ALA A 43 7.42 0.30 -8.79
C ALA A 43 8.15 1.24 -7.83
N LEU A 44 7.66 1.37 -6.59
CA LEU A 44 8.32 2.14 -5.53
C LEU A 44 9.48 1.37 -4.89
N GLY A 45 9.63 0.06 -5.14
CA GLY A 45 10.60 -0.79 -4.45
C GLY A 45 10.20 -1.13 -3.01
N THR A 46 8.94 -0.93 -2.67
CA THR A 46 8.37 -1.23 -1.35
C THR A 46 7.98 -2.70 -1.28
N LYS A 47 8.47 -3.43 -0.27
CA LYS A 47 8.04 -4.82 -0.04
C LYS A 47 6.66 -4.86 0.60
N LEU A 48 5.65 -5.29 -0.15
CA LEU A 48 4.29 -5.49 0.36
C LEU A 48 4.16 -6.83 1.10
N ARG A 49 3.55 -6.81 2.29
CA ARG A 49 3.24 -7.98 3.13
C ARG A 49 1.77 -7.91 3.55
N MET A 50 1.11 -9.05 3.62
CA MET A 50 -0.28 -9.12 4.10
C MET A 50 -0.32 -9.59 5.56
N SER A 51 -1.15 -8.96 6.39
CA SER A 51 -1.47 -9.42 7.75
C SER A 51 -2.09 -10.83 7.68
N SER A 52 -2.12 -11.56 8.79
CA SER A 52 -2.88 -12.81 8.89
C SER A 52 -4.27 -12.54 9.48
N ALA A 53 -5.31 -13.23 9.02
CA ALA A 53 -6.69 -13.08 9.52
C ALA A 53 -6.87 -13.35 11.04
N TYR A 54 -5.83 -13.86 11.71
CA TYR A 54 -5.81 -14.16 13.14
C TYR A 54 -4.94 -13.19 13.96
N HIS A 55 -4.61 -12.00 13.42
CA HIS A 55 -3.94 -10.93 14.16
C HIS A 55 -4.82 -9.67 14.26
N PRO A 56 -5.79 -9.63 15.19
CA PRO A 56 -6.62 -8.44 15.45
C PRO A 56 -5.82 -7.21 15.92
N GLN A 57 -4.54 -7.39 16.29
CA GLN A 57 -3.64 -6.30 16.66
C GLN A 57 -3.03 -5.57 15.47
N THR A 58 -3.08 -6.17 14.26
CA THR A 58 -2.51 -5.59 13.03
C THR A 58 -3.54 -5.36 11.94
N ASP A 59 -4.71 -5.99 12.03
CA ASP A 59 -5.91 -5.56 11.32
C ASP A 59 -6.43 -4.35 12.10
N GLY A 60 -6.36 -3.16 11.51
CA GLY A 60 -6.53 -1.87 12.18
C GLY A 60 -7.84 -1.66 12.92
#